data_AF-U1NT23-F1
#
_entry.id   AF-U1NT23-F1
#
_cell.length_a   1.000
_cell.length_b   1.000
_cell.length_c   1.000
_cell.angle_alpha   90.00
_cell.angle_beta   90.00
_cell.angle_gamma   90.00
#
_symmetry.space_group_name_H-M   'P 1'
#
loop_
_entity.id
_entity.type
_entity.pdbx_description
1 polymer ?
#
loop_
_entity_poly.entity_id
_entity_poly.type
_entity_poly.pdbx_seq_one_letter_code
_entity_poly.pdbx_strand_id
1 'polypeptide(L)' 'MEATAETEPVDEDATYHRKERRHGSVSRRVSLPEAVDAAAASASYANGVLTVTLPKRDPDAVGGHTIDVE' A
#
# COMPACT_ATOMS: atom_id res chain seq x y z
N MET A 1 9.52 7.51 -5.06
CA MET A 1 9.45 6.05 -5.32
C MET A 1 10.87 5.66 -5.66
N GLU A 2 11.53 4.99 -4.73
CA GLU A 2 12.87 4.46 -4.95
C GLU A 2 12.70 2.95 -5.14
N ALA A 3 13.23 2.45 -6.26
CA ALA A 3 13.24 1.04 -6.58
C ALA A 3 14.70 0.69 -6.86
N THR A 4 15.30 -0.11 -5.99
CA THR A 4 16.63 -0.67 -6.22
C THR A 4 16.44 -1.92 -7.06
N ALA A 5 16.95 -1.89 -8.30
CA ALA A 5 16.98 -3.07 -9.14
C ALA A 5 18.12 -3.98 -8.65
N GLU A 6 17.79 -5.05 -7.93
CA GLU A 6 18.72 -6.13 -7.64
C GLU A 6 18.58 -7.17 -8.74
N THR A 7 19.65 -7.40 -9.51
CA THR A 7 19.73 -8.51 -10.45
C THR A 7 19.80 -9.82 -9.65
N GLU A 8 18.71 -10.59 -9.60
CA GLU A 8 18.75 -11.94 -9.03
C GLU A 8 19.83 -12.77 -9.75
N PRO A 9 20.61 -13.61 -9.03
CA PRO A 9 21.53 -14.53 -9.67
C PRO A 9 20.72 -15.41 -10.63
N VAL A 10 21.14 -15.39 -11.89
CA VAL A 10 20.59 -16.27 -12.91
C VAL A 10 21.00 -17.68 -12.52
N ASP A 11 20.03 -18.60 -12.42
CA ASP A 11 20.31 -20.03 -12.31
C ASP A 11 21.29 -20.39 -13.44
N GLU A 12 22.45 -20.99 -13.14
CA GLU A 12 23.55 -21.12 -14.10
C GLU A 12 23.13 -21.91 -15.37
N ASP A 13 22.04 -22.68 -15.26
CA ASP A 13 21.44 -23.49 -16.32
C ASP A 13 20.26 -22.81 -17.07
N ALA A 14 19.86 -21.59 -16.70
CA ALA A 14 18.67 -20.92 -17.26
C ALA A 14 19.01 -19.81 -18.27
N THR A 15 18.66 -20.01 -19.55
CA THR A 15 18.77 -18.98 -20.59
C THR A 15 17.41 -18.29 -20.83
N TYR A 16 17.31 -17.01 -20.48
CA TYR A 16 16.12 -16.21 -20.78
C TYR A 16 16.19 -15.59 -22.18
N HIS A 17 15.20 -15.85 -23.04
CA HIS A 17 15.05 -15.10 -24.30
C HIS A 17 14.44 -13.70 -24.07
N ARG A 18 13.56 -13.54 -23.07
CA ARG A 18 12.95 -12.25 -22.68
C ARG A 18 12.43 -12.29 -21.24
N LYS A 19 12.68 -11.21 -20.47
CA LYS A 19 12.19 -11.03 -19.09
C LYS A 19 11.34 -9.77 -19.01
N GLU A 20 10.02 -9.93 -18.93
CA GLU A 20 9.08 -8.79 -18.91
C GLU A 20 8.76 -8.32 -17.48
N ARG A 21 8.81 -9.25 -16.52
CA ARG A 21 8.55 -8.96 -15.11
C ARG A 21 9.83 -8.47 -14.43
N ARG A 22 9.74 -7.28 -13.84
CA ARG A 22 10.80 -6.72 -13.01
C ARG A 22 10.70 -7.30 -11.60
N HIS A 23 11.85 -7.67 -11.05
CA HIS A 23 12.03 -7.97 -9.63
C HIS A 23 12.88 -6.87 -9.02
N GLY A 24 12.75 -6.68 -7.71
CA GLY A 24 13.52 -5.69 -6.97
C GLY A 24 12.75 -5.19 -5.76
N SER A 25 13.51 -4.55 -4.88
CA SER A 25 12.99 -3.94 -3.67
C SER A 25 12.19 -2.68 -4.02
N VAL A 26 11.00 -2.51 -3.45
CA VAL A 26 10.12 -1.35 -3.69
C VAL A 26 9.78 -0.64 -2.39
N SER A 27 9.88 0.68 -2.40
CA SER A 27 9.40 1.55 -1.31
C SER A 27 8.43 2.60 -1.84
N ARG A 28 7.26 2.70 -1.19
CA ARG A 28 6.24 3.70 -1.49
C ARG A 28 5.84 4.45 -0.22
N ARG A 29 5.68 5.77 -0.37
CA ARG A 29 5.12 6.66 0.63
C ARG A 29 3.87 7.30 0.01
N VAL A 30 2.75 7.25 0.73
CA VAL A 30 1.48 7.82 0.30
C VAL A 30 1.06 8.83 1.35
N SER A 31 0.71 10.05 0.93
CA SER A 31 0.17 11.07 1.82
C SER A 31 -1.29 10.76 2.09
N LEU A 32 -1.66 10.76 3.37
CA LEU A 32 -3.05 10.55 3.79
C LEU A 32 -3.80 11.89 3.81
N PRO A 33 -5.08 11.92 3.41
CA PRO A 33 -5.87 13.15 3.42
C PRO A 33 -6.26 13.62 4.82
N GLU A 34 -6.22 12.73 5.81
CA GLU A 34 -6.63 13.00 7.19
C GLU A 34 -5.83 12.16 8.20
N ALA A 35 -6.03 12.46 9.49
CA ALA A 35 -5.39 11.72 10.57
C ALA A 35 -6.02 10.33 10.75
N VAL A 36 -5.17 9.33 10.94
CA VAL A 36 -5.57 7.92 11.14
C VAL A 36 -5.10 7.40 12.49
N ASP A 37 -5.80 6.40 13.02
CA ASP A 37 -5.34 5.66 14.19
C ASP A 37 -4.35 4.58 13.75
N ALA A 38 -3.06 4.89 13.88
CA ALA A 38 -1.99 3.97 13.52
C ALA A 38 -1.95 2.71 14.41
N ALA A 39 -2.46 2.78 15.65
CA ALA A 39 -2.46 1.63 16.55
C ALA A 39 -3.49 0.57 16.14
N ALA A 40 -4.58 1.01 15.50
CA ALA A 40 -5.65 0.15 14.99
C ALA A 40 -5.47 -0.24 13.50
N ALA A 41 -4.34 0.08 12.89
CA ALA A 41 -4.04 -0.27 11.51
C ALA A 41 -3.99 -1.80 11.32
N SER A 42 -4.48 -2.28 10.19
CA SER A 42 -4.40 -3.69 9.80
C SER A 42 -4.02 -3.85 8.34
N ALA A 43 -3.51 -5.03 7.97
CA ALA A 43 -3.13 -5.35 6.61
C ALA A 43 -3.44 -6.80 6.25
N SER A 44 -3.76 -7.05 4.99
CA SER A 44 -3.97 -8.39 4.43
C SER A 44 -3.31 -8.48 3.05
N TYR A 45 -2.82 -9.67 2.71
CA TYR A 45 -2.22 -9.95 1.41
C TYR A 45 -2.91 -11.14 0.77
N ALA A 46 -3.54 -10.92 -0.38
CA ALA A 46 -4.25 -11.95 -1.11
C ALA A 46 -4.08 -11.74 -2.61
N ASN A 47 -3.84 -12.83 -3.35
CA ASN A 47 -3.78 -12.83 -4.83
C ASN A 47 -2.84 -11.77 -5.43
N GLY A 48 -1.69 -11.50 -4.80
CA GLY A 48 -0.74 -10.52 -5.29
C GLY A 48 -1.00 -9.07 -4.84
N VAL A 49 -2.05 -8.83 -4.05
CA VAL A 49 -2.46 -7.48 -3.62
C VAL A 49 -2.30 -7.31 -2.11
N LEU A 50 -1.56 -6.28 -1.71
CA LEU A 50 -1.46 -5.82 -0.32
C LEU A 50 -2.55 -4.78 -0.07
N THR A 51 -3.50 -5.13 0.80
CA THR A 51 -4.55 -4.22 1.28
C THR A 51 -4.19 -3.74 2.68
N VAL A 52 -4.07 -2.43 2.85
CA VAL A 52 -3.79 -1.79 4.14
C VAL A 52 -5.03 -0.99 4.56
N THR A 53 -5.57 -1.30 5.73
CA THR A 53 -6.75 -0.63 6.29
C THR A 53 -6.30 0.27 7.44
N LEU A 54 -6.53 1.57 7.27
CA LEU A 54 -6.18 2.60 8.23
C LEU A 54 -7.48 3.25 8.74
N PRO A 55 -7.93 2.95 9.98
CA PRO A 55 -9.08 3.63 10.56
C PRO A 55 -8.80 5.13 10.69
N LYS A 56 -9.77 5.96 10.28
CA LYS A 56 -9.72 7.39 10.54
C LYS A 56 -9.72 7.62 12.06
N ARG A 57 -8.98 8.62 12.54
CA ARG A 57 -9.25 9.11 13.90
C ARG A 57 -10.62 9.74 13.91
N ASP A 58 -11.40 9.41 14.93
CA ASP A 58 -12.81 9.78 15.04
C ASP A 58 -13.01 11.28 14.76
N PRO A 59 -13.79 11.66 13.73
CA PRO A 59 -14.11 13.05 13.43
C PRO A 59 -15.25 13.60 14.28
N ASP A 60 -15.74 12.92 15.32
CA ASP A 60 -16.71 13.50 16.28
C ASP A 60 -16.17 14.72 17.07
N ALA A 61 -14.92 15.14 16.82
CA ALA A 61 -14.41 16.45 17.21
C ALA A 61 -14.69 17.59 16.18
N VAL A 62 -15.18 17.30 14.97
CA VAL A 62 -15.56 18.29 13.96
C VAL A 62 -16.92 17.89 13.37
N GLY A 63 -17.96 18.39 14.03
CA GLY A 63 -19.36 18.00 13.87
C GLY A 63 -19.86 17.97 12.43
N GLY A 64 -20.30 16.79 12.00
CA GLY A 64 -21.33 16.70 10.97
C GLY A 64 -22.63 17.28 11.52
N HIS A 65 -23.27 18.16 10.77
CA HIS A 65 -24.61 18.64 11.09
C HIS A 65 -25.63 17.78 10.34
N THR A 66 -26.43 17.01 11.08
CA THR A 66 -27.65 16.41 10.53
C THR A 66 -28.64 17.53 10.26
N ILE A 67 -29.04 17.69 9.01
CA ILE A 67 -30.09 18.63 8.62
C ILE A 67 -31.30 17.81 8.24
N ASP A 68 -32.31 17.80 9.11
CA ASP A 68 -33.62 17.25 8.78
C ASP A 68 -34.32 18.20 7.80
N VAL A 69 -34.83 17.66 6.70
CA VAL A 69 -35.63 18.39 5.72
C VAL A 69 -37.07 17.88 5.83
N GLU A 70 -38.01 18.80 6.11
CA GLU A 70 -39.46 18.61 6.02
C GLU A 70 -39.98 19.02 4.63
#